data_AF-A0A542MD73-F1
#
_entry.id   AF-A0A542MD73-F1
#
_cell.length_a   1.000
_cell.length_b   1.000
_cell.length_c   1.000
_cell.angle_alpha   90.00
_cell.angle_beta   90.00
_cell.angle_gamma   90.00
#
_symmetry.space_group_name_H-M   'P 1'
#
loop_
_entity.id
_entity.type
_entity.pdbx_description
1 polymer ?
#
loop_
_entity_poly.entity_id
_entity_poly.type
_entity_poly.pdbx_seq_one_letter_code
_entity_poly.pdbx_strand_id
1 'polypeptide(L)'
;MKRIIGAAVLACVLASAVTACGGAGEGPPLGEFAAISKKETDAPFVLTAPSSRSPAAFVYTSSNPAVATISGATVTIKGVGQTEITAAQPGYESYGPTRTSTTLTVSATCVSPATVANYACTAPVSPGATAALTDGLIYARVLHTDTYAHATDFCAGTVIDSVANWRLPTQAELARLVASGKIAGHNWQLGKAWTSTAAGGANGAHMVLDLETGDAVSRTDTDVAYVSCVRS
;
A
#
# COMPACT_ATOMS: atom_id res chain seq x y z
N MET A 1 -40.94 -8.23 -57.96
CA MET A 1 -39.72 -8.25 -58.80
C MET A 1 -38.58 -7.71 -57.94
N LYS A 2 -37.71 -8.60 -57.43
CA LYS A 2 -36.32 -8.85 -57.94
C LYS A 2 -35.37 -7.72 -57.46
N ARG A 3 -34.71 -7.90 -56.29
CA ARG A 3 -33.27 -8.25 -56.08
C ARG A 3 -32.31 -7.22 -56.75
N ILE A 4 -31.18 -6.72 -56.21
CA ILE A 4 -29.87 -7.34 -55.86
C ILE A 4 -28.97 -6.13 -55.44
N ILE A 5 -28.32 -6.09 -54.27
CA ILE A 5 -26.88 -6.29 -53.95
C ILE A 5 -25.85 -5.54 -54.84
N GLY A 6 -24.97 -4.74 -54.21
CA GLY A 6 -23.68 -4.27 -54.77
C GLY A 6 -23.13 -3.12 -53.91
N ALA A 7 -21.85 -2.96 -53.63
CA ALA A 7 -20.64 -3.76 -53.83
C ALA A 7 -19.66 -3.30 -52.74
N ALA A 8 -18.96 -4.24 -52.12
CA ALA A 8 -17.86 -3.93 -51.21
C ALA A 8 -16.73 -3.28 -52.01
N VAL A 9 -16.49 -2.00 -51.78
CA VAL A 9 -15.34 -1.30 -52.31
C VAL A 9 -14.14 -1.70 -51.47
N LEU A 10 -13.38 -2.64 -52.01
CA LEU A 10 -12.03 -3.00 -51.57
C LEU A 10 -11.10 -1.81 -51.91
N ALA A 11 -10.93 -0.89 -50.96
CA ALA A 11 -9.94 0.17 -51.08
C ALA A 11 -8.64 -0.27 -50.41
N CYS A 12 -7.65 -0.51 -51.26
CA CYS A 12 -6.25 -0.76 -50.96
C CYS A 12 -5.67 0.37 -50.10
N VAL A 13 -5.41 0.11 -48.81
CA VAL A 13 -4.51 0.95 -48.02
C VAL A 13 -3.15 0.27 -48.06
N LEU A 14 -2.36 0.62 -49.07
CA LEU A 14 -0.92 0.45 -49.07
C LEU A 14 -0.38 1.08 -47.78
N ALA A 15 0.06 0.24 -46.85
CA ALA A 15 0.93 0.68 -45.76
C ALA A 15 2.28 1.06 -46.39
N SER A 16 2.38 2.30 -46.86
CA SER A 16 3.66 2.94 -47.09
C SER A 16 4.36 2.98 -45.74
N ALA A 17 5.42 2.19 -45.58
CA ALA A 17 6.36 2.35 -44.50
C ALA A 17 6.80 3.82 -44.49
N VAL A 18 6.40 4.55 -43.46
CA VAL A 18 6.92 5.89 -43.21
C VAL A 18 8.35 5.69 -42.73
N THR A 19 9.28 5.67 -43.67
CA THR A 19 10.67 6.01 -43.39
C THR A 19 10.64 7.38 -42.73
N ALA A 20 10.79 7.42 -41.41
CA ALA A 20 11.00 8.66 -40.69
C ALA A 20 12.29 9.28 -41.24
N CYS A 21 12.11 10.22 -42.16
CA CYS A 21 13.16 11.14 -42.54
C CYS A 21 13.45 11.96 -41.27
N GLY A 22 14.56 11.64 -40.59
CA GLY A 22 15.06 12.46 -39.50
C GLY A 22 15.32 13.85 -40.04
N GLY A 23 14.38 14.76 -39.81
CA GLY A 23 14.56 16.17 -40.12
C GLY A 23 15.72 16.72 -39.30
N ALA A 24 16.55 17.55 -39.92
CA ALA A 24 17.56 18.31 -39.22
C ALA A 24 16.87 19.12 -38.10
N GLY A 25 17.11 18.73 -36.84
CA GLY A 25 16.54 19.39 -35.66
C GLY A 25 15.68 18.51 -34.74
N GLU A 26 15.32 17.28 -35.14
CA GLU A 26 14.62 16.35 -34.23
C GLU A 26 15.61 15.60 -33.32
N GLY A 27 15.25 15.45 -32.04
CA GLY A 27 16.07 14.71 -31.08
C GLY A 27 15.96 13.19 -31.24
N PRO A 28 16.97 12.41 -30.83
CA PRO A 28 16.95 10.96 -30.95
C PRO A 28 15.79 10.37 -30.13
N PRO A 29 15.20 9.24 -30.57
CA PRO A 29 14.25 8.52 -29.74
C PRO A 29 14.93 8.09 -28.45
N LEU A 30 14.24 8.29 -27.33
CA LEU A 30 14.70 7.84 -26.02
C LEU A 30 14.13 6.46 -25.71
N GLY A 31 14.93 5.65 -25.02
CA GLY A 31 14.48 4.38 -24.46
C GLY A 31 13.51 4.56 -23.30
N GLU A 32 13.12 3.43 -22.71
CA GLU A 32 12.21 3.40 -21.58
C GLU A 32 12.78 4.18 -20.38
N PHE A 33 11.93 5.00 -19.77
CA PHE A 33 12.20 5.61 -18.47
C PHE A 33 11.22 5.02 -17.46
N ALA A 34 11.63 3.90 -16.84
CA ALA A 34 10.75 3.08 -16.02
C ALA A 34 10.22 3.85 -14.79
N ALA A 35 8.98 3.55 -14.40
CA ALA A 35 8.36 4.11 -13.21
C ALA A 35 9.14 3.73 -11.95
N ILE A 36 9.20 4.66 -10.99
CA ILE A 36 10.02 4.54 -9.79
C ILE A 36 9.09 4.50 -8.57
N SER A 37 9.24 3.46 -7.74
CA SER A 37 8.54 3.34 -6.46
C SER A 37 9.54 3.35 -5.32
N LYS A 38 9.31 4.21 -4.33
CA LYS A 38 10.16 4.40 -3.15
C LYS A 38 9.33 4.53 -1.88
N LYS A 39 9.97 4.29 -0.73
CA LYS A 39 9.44 4.63 0.58
C LYS A 39 10.01 5.96 1.05
N GLU A 40 9.26 6.68 1.88
CA GLU A 40 9.73 7.93 2.49
C GLU A 40 11.02 7.77 3.31
N THR A 41 11.30 6.55 3.77
CA THR A 41 12.48 6.17 4.55
C THR A 41 13.67 5.71 3.68
N ASP A 42 13.50 5.64 2.36
CA ASP A 42 14.58 5.25 1.46
C ASP A 42 15.66 6.35 1.41
N ALA A 43 16.93 5.93 1.41
CA ALA A 43 18.05 6.83 1.20
C ALA A 43 18.02 7.48 -0.20
N PRO A 44 18.72 8.61 -0.40
CA PRO A 44 18.90 9.19 -1.72
C PRO A 44 19.39 8.17 -2.74
N PHE A 45 18.87 8.24 -3.96
CA PHE A 45 19.16 7.26 -5.01
C PHE A 45 19.51 7.95 -6.33
N VAL A 46 20.28 7.25 -7.15
CA VAL A 46 20.70 7.74 -8.47
C VAL A 46 19.71 7.26 -9.53
N LEU A 47 19.29 8.16 -10.42
CA LEU A 47 18.43 7.85 -11.57
C LEU A 47 19.20 7.05 -12.63
N THR A 48 18.57 6.01 -13.15
CA THR A 48 19.03 5.34 -14.37
C THR A 48 18.54 6.15 -15.57
N ALA A 49 19.49 6.64 -16.38
CA ALA A 49 19.16 7.37 -17.59
C ALA A 49 18.44 6.47 -18.62
N PRO A 50 17.44 6.98 -19.35
CA PRO A 50 16.92 6.28 -20.51
C PRO A 50 18.01 6.16 -21.58
N SER A 51 17.93 5.12 -22.41
CA SER A 51 18.91 4.97 -23.49
C SER A 51 18.74 6.08 -24.53
N SER A 52 19.85 6.60 -25.04
CA SER A 52 19.86 7.59 -26.11
C SER A 52 21.07 7.37 -27.02
N ARG A 53 20.93 7.80 -28.27
CA ARG A 53 22.02 7.83 -29.26
C ARG A 53 22.84 9.12 -29.21
N SER A 54 22.34 10.17 -28.55
CA SER A 54 23.07 11.43 -28.37
C SER A 54 24.03 11.31 -27.17
N PRO A 55 25.25 11.88 -27.25
CA PRO A 55 26.23 11.87 -26.15
C PRO A 55 25.96 12.96 -25.08
N ALA A 56 24.98 13.85 -25.30
CA ALA A 56 24.66 14.90 -24.33
C ALA A 56 24.20 14.30 -22.98
N ALA A 57 24.63 14.91 -21.88
CA ALA A 57 24.17 14.50 -20.56
C ALA A 57 22.68 14.82 -20.35
N PHE A 58 21.98 13.97 -19.60
CA PHE A 58 20.62 14.25 -19.16
C PHE A 58 20.61 15.29 -18.04
N VAL A 59 19.65 16.20 -18.13
CA VAL A 59 19.25 17.11 -17.06
C VAL A 59 17.92 16.63 -16.51
N TYR A 60 17.84 16.46 -15.19
CA TYR A 60 16.66 15.95 -14.52
C TYR A 60 15.93 17.04 -13.76
N THR A 61 14.61 17.04 -13.84
CA THR A 61 13.75 17.93 -13.06
C THR A 61 12.61 17.15 -12.43
N SER A 62 12.20 17.55 -11.22
CA SER A 62 10.97 17.06 -10.58
C SER A 62 9.88 18.11 -10.71
N SER A 63 8.65 17.68 -10.99
CA SER A 63 7.48 18.56 -11.01
C SER A 63 7.02 18.99 -9.62
N ASN A 64 7.47 18.32 -8.55
CA ASN A 64 7.06 18.61 -7.18
C ASN A 64 8.22 18.45 -6.17
N PRO A 65 8.89 19.56 -5.78
CA PRO A 65 10.00 19.52 -4.82
C PRO A 65 9.59 19.16 -3.39
N ALA A 66 8.29 19.20 -3.05
CA ALA A 66 7.80 18.73 -1.76
C ALA A 66 7.82 17.19 -1.65
N VAL A 67 7.76 16.48 -2.78
CA VAL A 67 7.88 15.01 -2.83
C VAL A 67 9.34 14.60 -3.02
N ALA A 68 10.04 15.18 -4.00
CA ALA A 68 11.43 14.86 -4.26
C ALA A 68 12.21 16.02 -4.90
N THR A 69 13.48 16.14 -4.54
CA THR A 69 14.42 17.11 -5.12
C THR A 69 15.52 16.37 -5.88
N ILE A 70 16.07 16.99 -6.93
CA ILE A 70 17.10 16.36 -7.77
C ILE A 70 18.33 17.26 -7.86
N SER A 71 19.51 16.69 -7.63
CA SER A 71 20.81 17.32 -7.86
C SER A 71 21.66 16.41 -8.74
N GLY A 72 21.99 16.87 -9.96
CA GLY A 72 22.56 16.02 -11.00
C GLY A 72 21.58 14.88 -11.35
N ALA A 73 21.99 13.64 -11.11
CA ALA A 73 21.13 12.46 -11.25
C ALA A 73 20.64 11.91 -9.90
N THR A 74 20.99 12.54 -8.77
CA THR A 74 20.64 12.04 -7.43
C THR A 74 19.32 12.64 -6.97
N VAL A 75 18.36 11.77 -6.66
CA VAL A 75 17.06 12.13 -6.10
C VAL A 75 17.12 12.02 -4.58
N THR A 76 16.68 13.08 -3.91
CA THR A 76 16.47 13.11 -2.46
C THR A 76 14.98 13.22 -2.18
N ILE A 77 14.45 12.24 -1.45
CA ILE A 77 13.05 12.19 -1.03
C ILE A 77 12.80 13.24 0.06
N LYS A 78 11.68 13.96 -0.05
CA LYS A 78 11.28 15.02 0.88
C LYS A 78 9.95 14.73 1.58
N GLY A 79 9.06 13.99 0.93
CA GLY A 79 7.77 13.63 1.48
C GLY A 79 7.02 12.62 0.62
N VAL A 80 5.93 12.09 1.18
CA VAL A 80 5.04 11.15 0.47
C VAL A 80 4.26 11.84 -0.64
N GLY A 81 3.94 11.09 -1.68
CA GLY A 81 3.16 11.58 -2.81
C GLY A 81 3.69 11.08 -4.15
N GLN A 82 3.16 11.67 -5.22
CA GLN A 82 3.56 11.39 -6.58
C GLN A 82 4.16 12.64 -7.22
N THR A 83 5.24 12.46 -7.98
CA THR A 83 5.85 13.51 -8.80
C THR A 83 6.30 12.94 -10.14
N GLU A 84 6.34 13.81 -11.15
CA GLU A 84 6.88 13.48 -12.45
C GLU A 84 8.34 13.89 -12.51
N ILE A 85 9.20 12.95 -12.90
CA ILE A 85 10.62 13.17 -13.15
C ILE A 85 10.80 13.29 -14.66
N THR A 86 11.27 14.43 -15.13
CA THR A 86 11.61 14.63 -16.55
C THR A 86 13.11 14.46 -16.74
N ALA A 87 13.50 13.60 -17.69
CA ALA A 87 14.86 13.49 -18.21
C ALA A 87 14.92 14.25 -19.53
N ALA A 88 15.60 15.40 -19.55
CA ALA A 88 15.79 16.22 -20.74
C ALA A 88 17.21 16.08 -21.25
N GLN A 89 17.37 15.76 -22.53
CA GLN A 89 18.66 15.76 -23.20
C GLN A 89 18.71 16.97 -24.14
N PRO A 90 19.62 17.93 -23.92
CA PRO A 90 19.76 19.08 -24.80
C PRO A 90 20.25 18.63 -26.18
N GLY A 91 20.04 19.47 -27.19
CA GLY A 91 20.58 19.23 -28.53
C GLY A 91 22.12 19.22 -28.50
N TYR A 92 22.72 18.37 -29.32
CA TYR A 92 24.17 18.21 -29.43
C TYR A 92 24.53 17.89 -30.88
N GLU A 93 25.31 18.77 -31.51
CA GLU A 93 25.67 18.67 -32.93
C GLU A 93 24.43 18.51 -33.84
N SER A 94 24.28 17.36 -34.49
CA SER A 94 23.15 17.04 -35.37
C SER A 94 21.94 16.46 -34.63
N TYR A 95 22.07 16.13 -33.35
CA TYR A 95 20.97 15.65 -32.51
C TYR A 95 20.16 16.84 -31.97
N GLY A 96 18.86 16.88 -32.28
CA GLY A 96 17.95 17.85 -31.67
C GLY A 96 17.71 17.59 -30.17
N PRO A 97 17.09 18.52 -29.43
CA PRO A 97 16.70 18.31 -28.05
C PRO A 97 15.59 17.26 -27.95
N THR A 98 15.60 16.45 -26.89
CA THR A 98 14.56 15.45 -26.60
C THR A 98 14.31 15.33 -25.11
N ARG A 99 13.14 14.83 -24.71
CA ARG A 99 12.80 14.58 -23.31
C ARG A 99 11.86 13.40 -23.17
N THR A 100 11.96 12.74 -22.03
CA THR A 100 11.00 11.72 -21.59
C THR A 100 10.71 11.93 -20.11
N SER A 101 9.58 11.43 -19.64
CA SER A 101 9.19 11.55 -18.25
C SER A 101 8.78 10.21 -17.67
N THR A 102 8.93 10.11 -16.36
CA THR A 102 8.46 8.96 -15.58
C THR A 102 7.85 9.41 -14.28
N THR A 103 7.03 8.54 -13.71
CA THR A 103 6.43 8.77 -12.41
C THR A 103 7.36 8.28 -11.29
N LEU A 104 7.61 9.13 -10.31
CA LEU A 104 8.12 8.74 -9.00
C LEU A 104 6.96 8.73 -7.99
N THR A 105 6.71 7.57 -7.39
CA THR A 105 5.76 7.37 -6.30
C THR A 105 6.53 7.14 -5.01
N VAL A 106 6.31 7.98 -4.01
CA VAL A 106 6.86 7.86 -2.67
C VAL A 106 5.73 7.52 -1.70
N SER A 107 5.79 6.34 -1.09
CA SER A 107 4.80 5.88 -0.13
C SER A 107 5.32 5.96 1.31
N ALA A 108 4.40 6.19 2.25
CA ALA A 108 4.70 6.13 3.67
C ALA A 108 5.15 4.72 4.10
N THR A 109 5.93 4.64 5.17
CA THR A 109 6.19 3.37 5.87
C THR A 109 5.23 3.27 7.06
N CYS A 110 4.14 2.54 6.88
CA CYS A 110 3.14 2.39 7.93
C CYS A 110 3.47 1.23 8.86
N VAL A 111 3.20 1.46 10.15
CA VAL A 111 3.12 0.40 11.14
C VAL A 111 1.71 -0.16 11.12
N SER A 112 1.61 -1.48 11.19
CA SER A 112 0.33 -2.14 11.25
C SER A 112 -0.47 -1.67 12.47
N PRO A 113 -1.79 -1.44 12.35
CA PRO A 113 -2.67 -1.77 11.24
C PRO A 113 -2.93 -0.65 10.24
N ALA A 114 -2.20 0.46 10.33
CA ALA A 114 -2.30 1.49 9.31
C ALA A 114 -1.81 0.91 7.99
N THR A 115 -2.59 1.10 6.94
CA THR A 115 -2.21 0.70 5.58
C THR A 115 -1.88 1.94 4.76
N VAL A 116 -1.06 1.77 3.72
CA VAL A 116 -0.77 2.85 2.79
C VAL A 116 -1.98 3.05 1.88
N ALA A 117 -2.58 4.23 1.92
CA ALA A 117 -3.60 4.66 0.97
C ALA A 117 -3.33 6.12 0.57
N ASN A 118 -3.42 6.42 -0.73
CA ASN A 118 -3.04 7.73 -1.28
C ASN A 118 -1.65 8.17 -0.81
N TYR A 119 -0.68 7.25 -0.87
CA TYR A 119 0.72 7.44 -0.47
C TYR A 119 0.97 7.68 1.03
N ALA A 120 -0.06 7.89 1.84
CA ALA A 120 0.03 8.17 3.27
C ALA A 120 -0.50 7.00 4.11
N CYS A 121 -0.19 7.02 5.41
CA CYS A 121 -0.77 6.07 6.34
C CYS A 121 -2.22 6.42 6.64
N THR A 122 -3.11 5.47 6.36
CA THR A 122 -4.52 5.54 6.71
C THR A 122 -4.76 4.54 7.83
N ALA A 123 -5.21 5.04 8.98
CA ALA A 123 -5.63 4.18 10.08
C ALA A 123 -6.77 3.27 9.60
N PRO A 124 -6.83 2.01 10.06
CA PRO A 124 -7.95 1.16 9.72
C PRO A 124 -9.24 1.82 10.20
N VAL A 125 -10.33 1.61 9.46
CA VAL A 125 -11.66 1.93 9.96
C VAL A 125 -11.87 1.11 11.23
N SER A 126 -11.87 1.75 12.39
CA SER A 126 -12.16 1.05 13.63
C SER A 126 -13.65 0.77 13.65
N PRO A 127 -14.14 -0.49 13.62
CA PRO A 127 -15.49 -0.74 14.06
C PRO A 127 -15.57 -0.25 15.51
N GLY A 128 -16.57 0.59 15.76
CA GLY A 128 -16.75 1.17 17.09
C GLY A 128 -16.79 0.10 18.18
N ALA A 129 -16.45 0.51 19.38
CA ALA A 129 -16.66 -0.25 20.59
C ALA A 129 -18.13 -0.64 20.69
N THR A 130 -18.37 -1.88 21.09
CA THR A 130 -19.70 -2.27 21.57
C THR A 130 -19.86 -1.79 23.01
N ALA A 131 -21.08 -1.47 23.44
CA ALA A 131 -21.37 -1.22 24.86
C ALA A 131 -20.87 -2.39 25.73
N ALA A 132 -20.78 -2.20 27.06
CA ALA A 132 -20.30 -3.26 27.97
C ALA A 132 -21.00 -4.59 27.68
N LEU A 133 -20.23 -5.56 27.17
CA LEU A 133 -20.78 -6.82 26.68
C LEU A 133 -20.82 -7.84 27.81
N THR A 134 -19.74 -8.05 28.55
CA THR A 134 -19.69 -9.11 29.57
C THR A 134 -18.88 -8.63 30.76
N ASP A 135 -19.40 -8.82 31.98
CA ASP A 135 -18.72 -8.47 33.25
C ASP A 135 -18.24 -7.01 33.34
N GLY A 136 -19.00 -6.07 32.75
CA GLY A 136 -18.63 -4.66 32.71
C GLY A 136 -17.51 -4.32 31.71
N LEU A 137 -17.00 -5.31 30.97
CA LEU A 137 -15.97 -5.10 29.97
C LEU A 137 -16.57 -4.66 28.63
N ILE A 138 -15.95 -3.66 28.04
CA ILE A 138 -16.26 -3.09 26.74
C ILE A 138 -15.27 -3.68 25.74
N TYR A 139 -15.78 -4.27 24.66
CA TYR A 139 -14.96 -4.85 23.61
C TYR A 139 -15.08 -4.05 22.32
N ALA A 140 -13.92 -3.80 21.69
CA ALA A 140 -13.85 -3.46 20.30
C ALA A 140 -14.09 -4.74 19.48
N ARG A 141 -14.98 -4.65 18.48
CA ARG A 141 -15.16 -5.74 17.52
C ARG A 141 -13.86 -6.01 16.78
N VAL A 142 -13.79 -7.17 16.13
CA VAL A 142 -12.65 -7.53 15.29
C VAL A 142 -12.36 -6.45 14.25
N LEU A 143 -11.12 -5.97 14.28
CA LEU A 143 -10.68 -4.82 13.49
C LEU A 143 -9.99 -5.24 12.19
N HIS A 144 -9.11 -6.23 12.28
CA HIS A 144 -8.26 -6.77 11.21
C HIS A 144 -7.53 -8.02 11.76
N THR A 145 -6.67 -8.64 10.96
CA THR A 145 -5.74 -9.69 11.40
C THR A 145 -4.31 -9.18 11.44
N ASP A 146 -3.53 -9.58 12.44
CA ASP A 146 -2.12 -9.19 12.59
C ASP A 146 -1.32 -10.21 13.40
N THR A 147 0.00 -9.98 13.48
CA THR A 147 0.92 -10.66 14.40
C THR A 147 0.66 -10.26 15.85
N TYR A 148 1.12 -11.08 16.81
CA TYR A 148 0.87 -10.81 18.23
C TYR A 148 1.48 -9.49 18.71
N ALA A 149 2.70 -9.18 18.27
CA ALA A 149 3.39 -7.94 18.65
C ALA A 149 2.62 -6.71 18.18
N HIS A 150 2.25 -6.66 16.90
CA HIS A 150 1.46 -5.55 16.37
C HIS A 150 0.05 -5.49 16.97
N ALA A 151 -0.60 -6.63 17.25
CA ALA A 151 -1.91 -6.65 17.90
C ALA A 151 -1.84 -6.02 19.30
N THR A 152 -0.76 -6.30 20.04
CA THR A 152 -0.51 -5.73 21.37
C THR A 152 -0.26 -4.23 21.29
N ASP A 153 0.66 -3.81 20.42
CA ASP A 153 0.98 -2.40 20.20
C ASP A 153 -0.24 -1.61 19.73
N PHE A 154 -1.03 -2.20 18.82
CA PHE A 154 -2.26 -1.60 18.34
C PHE A 154 -3.25 -1.38 19.47
N CYS A 155 -3.60 -2.41 20.26
CA CYS A 155 -4.54 -2.21 21.34
C CYS A 155 -4.01 -1.20 22.37
N ALA A 156 -2.72 -1.20 22.69
CA ALA A 156 -2.16 -0.24 23.64
C ALA A 156 -2.14 1.21 23.13
N GLY A 157 -1.85 1.42 21.84
CA GLY A 157 -1.63 2.74 21.24
C GLY A 157 -2.84 3.35 20.53
N THR A 158 -3.90 2.57 20.31
CA THR A 158 -5.05 3.01 19.54
C THR A 158 -6.08 3.80 20.36
N VAL A 159 -6.87 4.61 19.65
CA VAL A 159 -8.06 5.28 20.16
C VAL A 159 -9.26 4.78 19.37
N ILE A 160 -10.18 4.08 20.05
CA ILE A 160 -11.41 3.51 19.46
C ILE A 160 -12.59 4.27 20.06
N ASP A 161 -13.44 4.84 19.20
CA ASP A 161 -14.56 5.72 19.59
C ASP A 161 -14.16 6.87 20.54
N SER A 162 -13.03 7.53 20.25
CA SER A 162 -12.46 8.58 21.09
C SER A 162 -12.02 8.14 22.48
N VAL A 163 -11.85 6.84 22.71
CA VAL A 163 -11.37 6.28 23.98
C VAL A 163 -10.04 5.56 23.78
N ALA A 164 -9.08 5.83 24.66
CA ALA A 164 -7.77 5.18 24.72
C ALA A 164 -7.73 4.06 25.79
N ASN A 165 -6.53 3.55 26.08
CA ASN A 165 -6.24 2.55 27.12
C ASN A 165 -6.87 1.17 26.86
N TRP A 166 -6.84 0.73 25.61
CA TRP A 166 -7.26 -0.62 25.25
C TRP A 166 -6.12 -1.62 25.47
N ARG A 167 -6.47 -2.91 25.56
CA ARG A 167 -5.51 -4.01 25.59
C ARG A 167 -6.08 -5.24 24.92
N LEU A 168 -5.25 -6.23 24.64
CA LEU A 168 -5.74 -7.55 24.24
C LEU A 168 -6.52 -8.20 25.42
N PRO A 169 -7.65 -8.88 25.12
CA PRO A 169 -8.38 -9.64 26.13
C PRO A 169 -7.57 -10.84 26.58
N THR A 170 -7.74 -11.25 27.83
CA THR A 170 -7.26 -12.56 28.27
C THR A 170 -8.11 -13.67 27.65
N GLN A 171 -7.59 -14.90 27.61
CA GLN A 171 -8.35 -16.04 27.11
C GLN A 171 -9.66 -16.23 27.89
N ALA A 172 -9.64 -16.04 29.21
CA ALA A 172 -10.83 -16.19 30.05
C ALA A 172 -11.88 -15.10 29.76
N GLU A 173 -11.46 -13.86 29.55
CA GLU A 173 -12.35 -12.75 29.19
C GLU A 173 -13.05 -13.00 27.86
N LEU A 174 -12.27 -13.37 26.84
CA LEU A 174 -12.81 -13.61 25.51
C LEU A 174 -13.71 -14.85 25.49
N ALA A 175 -13.37 -15.91 26.24
CA ALA A 175 -14.21 -17.09 26.38
C ALA A 175 -15.55 -16.77 27.04
N ARG A 176 -15.58 -15.90 28.05
CA ARG A 176 -16.84 -15.41 28.66
C ARG A 176 -17.65 -14.58 27.68
N LEU A 177 -16.99 -13.79 26.83
CA LEU A 177 -17.68 -13.07 25.77
C LEU A 177 -18.35 -14.01 24.77
N VAL A 178 -17.64 -15.03 24.26
CA VAL A 178 -18.22 -16.03 23.35
C VAL A 178 -19.38 -16.76 24.02
N ALA A 179 -19.19 -17.25 25.25
CA ALA A 179 -20.22 -17.96 26.01
C ALA A 179 -21.46 -17.10 26.34
N SER A 180 -21.32 -15.76 26.38
CA SER A 180 -22.44 -14.86 26.63
C SER A 180 -23.44 -14.78 25.46
N GLY A 181 -23.07 -15.26 24.27
CA GLY A 181 -23.87 -15.13 23.04
C GLY A 181 -23.92 -13.73 22.44
N LYS A 182 -23.27 -12.73 23.06
CA LYS A 182 -23.29 -11.32 22.63
C LYS A 182 -22.43 -10.99 21.40
N ILE A 183 -21.76 -12.00 20.84
CA ILE A 183 -21.05 -11.90 19.56
C ILE A 183 -22.02 -12.06 18.38
N ALA A 184 -22.97 -13.00 18.48
CA ALA A 184 -23.90 -13.33 17.40
C ALA A 184 -24.83 -12.15 17.09
N GLY A 185 -24.97 -11.80 15.81
CA GLY A 185 -25.84 -10.70 15.35
C GLY A 185 -25.29 -9.29 15.56
N HIS A 186 -24.07 -9.13 16.10
CA HIS A 186 -23.46 -7.83 16.37
C HIS A 186 -22.31 -7.48 15.41
N ASN A 187 -22.29 -8.06 14.19
CA ASN A 187 -21.31 -7.80 13.14
C ASN A 187 -19.85 -8.07 13.54
N TRP A 188 -19.63 -9.05 14.42
CA TRP A 188 -18.29 -9.57 14.67
C TRP A 188 -17.84 -10.39 13.47
N GLN A 189 -16.61 -10.15 13.02
CA GLN A 189 -15.94 -11.11 12.15
C GLN A 189 -15.61 -12.34 12.99
N LEU A 190 -16.08 -13.51 12.56
CA LEU A 190 -15.86 -14.76 13.27
C LEU A 190 -14.54 -15.40 12.85
N GLY A 191 -13.89 -16.06 13.80
CA GLY A 191 -12.62 -16.76 13.63
C GLY A 191 -11.71 -16.57 14.84
N LYS A 192 -10.44 -16.97 14.71
CA LYS A 192 -9.50 -17.00 15.84
C LYS A 192 -8.93 -15.61 16.15
N ALA A 193 -9.19 -15.12 17.35
CA ALA A 193 -8.70 -13.83 17.83
C ALA A 193 -7.61 -13.98 18.89
N TRP A 194 -6.63 -13.08 18.85
CA TRP A 194 -5.54 -13.04 19.82
C TRP A 194 -6.04 -12.82 21.24
N THR A 195 -5.35 -13.45 22.19
CA THR A 195 -5.51 -13.19 23.62
C THR A 195 -4.15 -12.86 24.22
N SER A 196 -4.12 -12.09 25.30
CA SER A 196 -2.90 -11.80 26.07
C SER A 196 -2.39 -12.98 26.90
N THR A 197 -3.05 -14.14 26.82
CA THR A 197 -2.67 -15.33 27.57
C THR A 197 -1.57 -16.09 26.83
N ALA A 198 -0.40 -16.20 27.43
CA ALA A 198 0.72 -16.99 26.88
C ALA A 198 0.32 -18.47 26.72
N ALA A 199 0.75 -19.08 25.63
CA ALA A 199 0.58 -20.51 25.43
C ALA A 199 1.61 -21.27 26.27
N GLY A 200 1.16 -22.21 27.10
CA GLY A 200 2.08 -23.02 27.92
C GLY A 200 3.06 -23.82 27.06
N GLY A 201 4.35 -23.77 27.40
CA GLY A 201 5.37 -24.68 26.86
C GLY A 201 6.24 -24.16 25.70
N ALA A 202 6.05 -22.94 25.21
CA ALA A 202 6.93 -22.32 24.21
C ALA A 202 7.13 -20.82 24.45
N ASN A 203 8.38 -20.34 24.31
CA ASN A 203 8.65 -18.91 24.24
C ASN A 203 8.15 -18.38 22.88
N GLY A 204 7.41 -17.27 22.88
CA GLY A 204 6.93 -16.64 21.65
C GLY A 204 5.66 -17.28 21.08
N ALA A 205 4.75 -17.73 21.94
CA ALA A 205 3.43 -18.21 21.55
C ALA A 205 2.35 -17.72 22.51
N HIS A 206 1.19 -17.37 21.96
CA HIS A 206 0.01 -16.93 22.70
C HIS A 206 -1.23 -17.72 22.28
N MET A 207 -2.21 -17.75 23.16
CA MET A 207 -3.49 -18.40 22.90
C MET A 207 -4.32 -17.52 21.98
N VAL A 208 -4.90 -18.13 20.95
CA VAL A 208 -6.00 -17.56 20.17
C VAL A 208 -7.29 -18.28 20.55
N LEU A 209 -8.39 -17.54 20.62
CA LEU A 209 -9.73 -18.09 20.86
C LEU A 209 -10.57 -17.99 19.59
N ASP A 210 -11.21 -19.08 19.19
CA ASP A 210 -12.20 -19.06 18.13
C ASP A 210 -13.48 -18.35 18.59
N LEU A 211 -13.84 -17.25 17.91
CA LEU A 211 -15.01 -16.45 18.27
C LEU A 211 -16.35 -17.11 17.91
N GLU A 212 -16.34 -18.20 17.13
CA GLU A 212 -17.54 -18.99 16.82
C GLU A 212 -17.73 -20.12 17.82
N THR A 213 -16.68 -20.90 18.10
CA THR A 213 -16.79 -22.10 18.94
C THR A 213 -16.38 -21.89 20.40
N GLY A 214 -15.57 -20.87 20.68
CA GLY A 214 -14.95 -20.65 21.99
C GLY A 214 -13.70 -21.52 22.23
N ASP A 215 -13.23 -22.26 21.22
CA ASP A 215 -12.07 -23.14 21.36
C ASP A 215 -10.76 -22.34 21.39
N ALA A 216 -9.88 -22.66 22.33
CA ALA A 216 -8.56 -22.05 22.45
C ALA A 216 -7.49 -22.91 21.80
N VAL A 217 -6.61 -22.30 21.00
CA VAL A 217 -5.46 -22.97 20.37
C VAL A 217 -4.21 -22.11 20.52
N SER A 218 -3.06 -22.73 20.74
CA SER A 218 -1.76 -22.03 20.74
C SER A 218 -1.36 -21.64 19.32
N ARG A 219 -0.84 -20.41 19.14
CA ARG A 219 -0.20 -19.95 17.91
C ARG A 219 1.13 -19.26 18.22
N THR A 220 2.06 -19.33 17.27
CA THR A 220 3.33 -18.61 17.36
C THR A 220 3.08 -17.12 17.16
N ASP A 221 3.88 -16.27 17.80
CA ASP A 221 3.66 -14.81 17.77
C ASP A 221 3.85 -14.20 16.36
N THR A 222 4.49 -14.95 15.46
CA THR A 222 4.66 -14.61 14.03
C THR A 222 3.46 -14.99 13.17
N ASP A 223 2.54 -15.82 13.67
CA ASP A 223 1.28 -16.13 12.98
C ASP A 223 0.39 -14.88 12.94
N VAL A 224 -0.61 -14.89 12.05
CA VAL A 224 -1.65 -13.85 12.01
C VAL A 224 -2.96 -14.36 12.61
N ALA A 225 -3.61 -13.55 13.43
CA ALA A 225 -4.94 -13.82 13.98
C ALA A 225 -5.73 -12.51 14.14
N TYR A 226 -7.04 -12.62 14.35
CA TYR A 226 -7.90 -11.45 14.49
C TYR A 226 -7.56 -10.63 15.74
N VAL A 227 -7.63 -9.32 15.60
CA VAL A 227 -7.37 -8.37 16.69
C VAL A 227 -8.69 -7.82 17.21
N SER A 228 -8.96 -8.08 18.48
CA SER A 228 -10.04 -7.47 19.27
C SER A 228 -9.41 -6.92 20.54
N CYS A 229 -9.84 -5.74 20.96
CA CYS A 229 -9.34 -5.10 22.16
C CYS A 229 -10.43 -4.99 23.23
N VAL A 230 -10.05 -4.98 24.49
CA VAL A 230 -10.95 -4.86 25.65
C VAL A 230 -10.51 -3.74 26.58
N ARG A 231 -11.47 -3.15 27.28
CA ARG A 231 -11.26 -2.24 28.41
C ARG A 231 -12.35 -2.42 29.47
N SER A 232 -12.07 -1.95 30.70
CA SER A 232 -13.05 -1.80 31.79
C SER A 232 -13.72 -0.44 31.79
#